data_AF-A0A0K8R1P4-F1
#
_entry.id   AF-A0A0K8R1P4-F1
#
_cell.length_a   1.000
_cell.length_b   1.000
_cell.length_c   1.000
_cell.angle_alpha   90.00
_cell.angle_beta   90.00
_cell.angle_gamma   90.00
#
_symmetry.space_group_name_H-M   'P 1'
#
loop_
_entity.id
_entity.type
_entity.pdbx_description
1 polymer ?
#
loop_
_entity_poly.entity_id
_entity_poly.type
_entity_poly.pdbx_seq_one_letter_code
_entity_poly.pdbx_strand_id
1 'polypeptide(L)'
;MADKLAVVLVLQYRMVPRWLLKVILKLRDSGEVTFPAVFLFPDHDYHPSHSMVYRLHELLDQTVFRNGSDDDRPEDLIAILDNPVVYEYTNNDSLQPENFMKEDWDVLLNLSNVETPHWLEHSFCYGVLGFSIDPPFTMTGMDPCYRALVRREPYLTVTATWSGIFCAGKKVIHRSYLPVDRNSMIINERNAWGMCEIMIPRLISGLYRSGIGFIWEQMEKFRDEKVRSGVMNHAPLKLSGYRAFRNMAGVMTDFVRRKVFYRPQFRWFLMVDMKGHAGGSGQLDGYKPLYPPDGCFWADPYPVSEGGSNFIFAEEFDYRLDKGRISVIELDDLGNVIGINCIIDRPYHMSYPFVFKVGDTYYMIPETSANRTIELYECTNFPMEWKFVKHLAENIDAVDTTLFYHDHEWWMFTAVCTMPEFPDYRELFLYHAHDFLAEEWHSHPSNPVVSDIRNARPAGGVFIRDGKLYRPAQDCSGRYGRAINFNEISEIDTLRYSEKKAVRIKPPLNRGLKGIHTFNSCSELEVIDVYEYCKRFGS
;
A
#
# COMPACT_ATOMS: atom_id res chain seq x y z
N MET A 1 -27.02 20.51 10.27
CA MET A 1 -25.96 19.53 10.58
C MET A 1 -26.58 18.17 10.32
N ALA A 2 -25.91 17.28 9.59
CA ALA A 2 -26.39 15.92 9.47
C ALA A 2 -26.40 15.28 10.87
N ASP A 3 -27.41 14.45 11.15
CA ASP A 3 -27.43 13.68 12.39
C ASP A 3 -26.27 12.68 12.38
N LYS A 4 -25.62 12.50 13.55
CA LYS A 4 -24.50 11.57 13.70
C LYS A 4 -24.98 10.14 13.43
N LEU A 5 -24.13 9.30 12.85
CA LEU A 5 -24.44 7.88 12.68
C LEU A 5 -24.48 7.16 14.05
N ALA A 6 -25.57 6.46 14.33
CA ALA A 6 -25.70 5.52 15.45
C ALA A 6 -24.98 4.21 15.09
N VAL A 7 -23.72 4.09 15.49
CA VAL A 7 -22.87 2.93 15.22
C VAL A 7 -22.85 1.99 16.42
N VAL A 8 -23.29 0.76 16.23
CA VAL A 8 -23.31 -0.26 17.28
C VAL A 8 -22.16 -1.22 17.12
N LEU A 9 -21.49 -1.56 18.21
CA LEU A 9 -20.30 -2.41 18.18
C LEU A 9 -20.63 -3.87 18.46
N VAL A 10 -19.98 -4.79 17.75
CA VAL A 10 -19.90 -6.21 18.14
C VAL A 10 -18.48 -6.55 18.53
N LEU A 11 -18.30 -7.03 19.76
CA LEU A 11 -16.99 -7.37 20.32
C LEU A 11 -17.01 -8.78 20.92
N GLN A 12 -15.83 -9.40 20.94
CA GLN A 12 -15.64 -10.68 21.62
C GLN A 12 -15.55 -10.49 23.14
N TYR A 13 -14.82 -9.47 23.58
CA TYR A 13 -14.52 -9.20 24.98
C TYR A 13 -14.59 -7.70 25.25
N ARG A 14 -14.88 -7.36 26.51
CA ARG A 14 -14.84 -5.98 27.02
C ARG A 14 -13.43 -5.38 26.98
N MET A 15 -12.42 -6.20 27.29
CA MET A 15 -11.02 -5.83 27.21
C MET A 15 -10.53 -6.00 25.77
N VAL A 16 -10.14 -4.91 25.12
CA VAL A 16 -9.76 -4.89 23.70
C VAL A 16 -8.29 -4.50 23.52
N PRO A 17 -7.64 -4.95 22.43
CA PRO A 17 -6.30 -4.51 22.11
C PRO A 17 -6.26 -3.02 21.74
N ARG A 18 -5.11 -2.39 21.94
CA ARG A 18 -4.93 -0.94 21.76
C ARG A 18 -5.20 -0.43 20.35
N TRP A 19 -4.94 -1.21 19.31
CA TRP A 19 -5.28 -0.80 17.93
C TRP A 19 -6.79 -0.61 17.77
N LEU A 20 -7.60 -1.46 18.40
CA LEU A 20 -9.06 -1.36 18.34
C LEU A 20 -9.53 -0.13 19.09
N LEU A 21 -8.95 0.12 20.26
CA LEU A 21 -9.16 1.34 21.01
C LEU A 21 -8.88 2.58 20.16
N LYS A 22 -7.75 2.64 19.46
CA LYS A 22 -7.41 3.76 18.56
C LYS A 22 -8.46 3.96 17.46
N VAL A 23 -9.00 2.88 16.86
CA VAL A 23 -10.07 2.98 15.87
C VAL A 23 -11.31 3.64 16.47
N ILE A 24 -11.75 3.16 17.63
CA ILE A 24 -12.95 3.66 18.29
C ILE A 24 -12.79 5.11 18.75
N LEU A 25 -11.62 5.47 19.29
CA LEU A 25 -11.30 6.86 19.63
C LEU A 25 -11.33 7.77 18.41
N LYS A 26 -10.70 7.37 17.28
CA LYS A 26 -10.75 8.13 16.02
C LYS A 26 -12.17 8.35 15.53
N LEU A 27 -13.03 7.33 15.62
CA LEU A 27 -14.43 7.43 15.24
C LEU A 27 -15.20 8.35 16.20
N ARG A 28 -15.08 8.15 17.52
CA ARG A 28 -15.75 8.99 18.53
C ARG A 28 -15.37 10.46 18.39
N ASP A 29 -14.08 10.73 18.23
CA ASP A 29 -13.51 12.07 18.18
C ASP A 29 -13.72 12.75 16.81
N SER A 30 -14.17 12.01 15.77
CA SER A 30 -14.50 12.61 14.46
C SER A 30 -15.73 13.51 14.50
N GLY A 31 -16.61 13.30 15.50
CA GLY A 31 -17.90 14.00 15.59
C GLY A 31 -18.95 13.49 14.61
N GLU A 32 -18.66 12.45 13.82
CA GLU A 32 -19.55 11.89 12.79
C GLU A 32 -20.43 10.75 13.32
N VAL A 33 -20.10 10.17 14.49
CA VAL A 33 -20.77 8.98 15.03
C VAL A 33 -21.12 9.10 16.52
N THR A 34 -22.04 8.24 16.96
CA THR A 34 -22.31 7.91 18.35
C THR A 34 -22.28 6.39 18.53
N PHE A 35 -22.03 5.93 19.76
CA PHE A 35 -21.99 4.50 20.10
C PHE A 35 -23.09 4.17 21.11
N PRO A 36 -24.35 4.00 20.68
CA PRO A 36 -25.48 3.81 21.60
C PRO A 36 -25.49 2.44 22.26
N ALA A 37 -24.90 1.41 21.62
CA ALA A 37 -24.92 0.06 22.14
C ALA A 37 -23.65 -0.74 21.81
N VAL A 38 -23.40 -1.77 22.61
CA VAL A 38 -22.33 -2.76 22.44
C VAL A 38 -22.90 -4.16 22.65
N PHE A 39 -22.73 -5.04 21.67
CA PHE A 39 -23.00 -6.47 21.78
C PHE A 39 -21.70 -7.21 22.13
N LEU A 40 -21.70 -7.93 23.26
CA LEU A 40 -20.61 -8.79 23.70
C LEU A 40 -20.98 -10.26 23.47
N PHE A 41 -20.17 -10.95 22.66
CA PHE A 41 -20.27 -12.39 22.42
C PHE A 41 -19.01 -13.11 22.96
N PRO A 42 -18.85 -13.24 24.28
CA PRO A 42 -17.74 -14.02 24.85
C PRO A 42 -17.88 -15.49 24.41
N ASP A 43 -16.87 -16.06 23.74
CA ASP A 43 -17.00 -17.40 23.13
C ASP A 43 -16.88 -18.56 24.12
N HIS A 44 -17.44 -19.69 23.69
CA HIS A 44 -17.52 -21.02 24.33
C HIS A 44 -16.29 -21.92 24.06
N ASP A 45 -15.49 -21.70 22.99
CA ASP A 45 -14.46 -22.70 22.56
C ASP A 45 -13.38 -22.15 21.59
N TYR A 46 -12.62 -21.10 21.96
CA TYR A 46 -11.40 -20.75 21.19
C TYR A 46 -10.23 -20.31 22.06
N HIS A 47 -9.56 -21.30 22.66
CA HIS A 47 -8.14 -21.20 22.93
C HIS A 47 -7.40 -21.99 21.84
N PRO A 48 -6.81 -21.34 20.83
CA PRO A 48 -5.81 -22.02 20.04
C PRO A 48 -4.73 -22.49 21.00
N SER A 49 -4.66 -23.80 21.25
CA SER A 49 -3.57 -24.40 22.01
C SER A 49 -2.32 -24.31 21.15
N HIS A 50 -1.73 -23.11 21.13
CA HIS A 50 -0.49 -22.87 20.43
C HIS A 50 0.59 -23.78 21.04
N SER A 51 1.35 -24.47 20.18
CA SER A 51 2.50 -25.25 20.63
C SER A 51 3.47 -24.36 21.42
N MET A 52 4.18 -24.92 22.39
CA MET A 52 5.22 -24.21 23.14
C MET A 52 6.27 -23.56 22.21
N VAL A 53 6.54 -24.18 21.06
CA VAL A 53 7.46 -23.64 20.05
C VAL A 53 6.91 -22.40 19.36
N TYR A 54 5.60 -22.33 19.12
CA TYR A 54 4.97 -21.11 18.61
C TYR A 54 5.13 -19.96 19.61
N ARG A 55 4.79 -20.21 20.89
CA ARG A 55 4.93 -19.20 21.95
C ARG A 55 6.39 -18.76 22.14
N LEU A 56 7.35 -19.67 21.96
CA LEU A 56 8.77 -19.34 21.96
C LEU A 56 9.14 -18.45 20.76
N HIS A 57 8.67 -18.77 19.56
CA HIS A 57 8.93 -17.95 18.38
C HIS A 57 8.34 -16.55 18.55
N GLU A 58 7.09 -16.46 19.02
CA GLU A 58 6.40 -15.21 19.36
C GLU A 58 7.20 -14.39 20.38
N LEU A 59 7.65 -15.01 21.47
CA LEU A 59 8.46 -14.35 22.49
C LEU A 59 9.79 -13.82 21.93
N LEU A 60 10.49 -14.62 21.11
CA LEU A 60 11.73 -14.20 20.46
C LEU A 60 11.48 -13.06 19.48
N ASP A 61 10.39 -13.11 18.72
CA ASP A 61 9.99 -12.07 17.79
C ASP A 61 9.71 -10.76 18.55
N GLN A 62 8.94 -10.83 19.64
CA GLN A 62 8.67 -9.69 20.53
C GLN A 62 9.95 -9.13 21.13
N THR A 63 10.94 -9.96 21.42
CA THR A 63 12.21 -9.49 22.01
C THR A 63 13.06 -8.73 20.99
N VAL A 64 13.00 -9.10 19.71
CA VAL A 64 13.87 -8.54 18.66
C VAL A 64 13.22 -7.34 17.94
N PHE A 65 11.91 -7.36 17.73
CA PHE A 65 11.21 -6.42 16.85
C PHE A 65 10.22 -5.49 17.55
N ARG A 66 10.07 -5.57 18.88
CA ARG A 66 9.21 -4.65 19.66
C ARG A 66 9.91 -3.31 19.87
N ASN A 67 9.15 -2.23 19.77
CA ASN A 67 9.63 -0.86 20.03
C ASN A 67 9.20 -0.40 21.45
N GLY A 68 9.92 0.59 21.99
CA GLY A 68 9.74 1.03 23.39
C GLY A 68 8.44 1.78 23.71
N SER A 69 7.64 2.17 22.70
CA SER A 69 6.34 2.86 22.85
C SER A 69 5.15 1.92 23.09
N ASP A 70 5.40 0.62 23.15
CA ASP A 70 4.41 -0.45 23.00
C ASP A 70 3.86 -0.95 24.33
N ASP A 71 3.06 -0.11 25.00
CA ASP A 71 2.13 -0.62 26.00
C ASP A 71 0.89 -1.19 25.27
N ASP A 72 0.90 -2.51 25.06
CA ASP A 72 -0.19 -3.31 24.47
C ASP A 72 -1.14 -3.87 25.54
N ARG A 73 -1.16 -3.28 26.74
CA ARG A 73 -2.10 -3.69 27.78
C ARG A 73 -3.55 -3.55 27.26
N PRO A 74 -4.38 -4.59 27.34
CA PRO A 74 -5.78 -4.48 26.98
C PRO A 74 -6.46 -3.40 27.82
N GLU A 75 -7.32 -2.62 27.18
CA GLU A 75 -8.10 -1.57 27.83
C GLU A 75 -9.59 -1.89 27.77
N ASP A 76 -10.33 -1.40 28.76
CA ASP A 76 -11.78 -1.57 28.83
C ASP A 76 -12.45 -0.59 27.86
N LEU A 77 -12.96 -1.11 26.73
CA LEU A 77 -13.59 -0.26 25.72
C LEU A 77 -14.89 0.38 26.24
N ILE A 78 -15.64 -0.27 27.14
CA ILE A 78 -16.92 0.27 27.60
C ILE A 78 -16.70 1.53 28.44
N ALA A 79 -15.58 1.60 29.17
CA ALA A 79 -15.24 2.74 30.02
C ALA A 79 -14.97 4.05 29.27
N ILE A 80 -14.73 4.01 27.95
CA ILE A 80 -14.41 5.21 27.15
C ILE A 80 -15.61 5.70 26.30
N LEU A 81 -16.70 4.92 26.28
CA LEU A 81 -17.91 5.19 25.53
C LEU A 81 -18.91 5.95 26.42
N ASP A 82 -19.76 6.77 25.80
CA ASP A 82 -20.73 7.60 26.50
C ASP A 82 -21.95 6.78 26.98
N ASN A 83 -21.77 5.99 28.05
CA ASN A 83 -22.81 5.15 28.67
C ASN A 83 -23.60 4.27 27.66
N PRO A 84 -22.92 3.39 26.90
CA PRO A 84 -23.61 2.55 25.93
C PRO A 84 -24.50 1.52 26.63
N VAL A 85 -25.58 1.12 25.97
CA VAL A 85 -26.35 -0.07 26.37
C VAL A 85 -25.52 -1.31 26.04
N VAL A 86 -25.24 -2.15 27.03
CA VAL A 86 -24.42 -3.36 26.86
C VAL A 86 -25.31 -4.58 26.85
N TYR A 87 -25.27 -5.34 25.75
CA TYR A 87 -25.96 -6.63 25.61
C TYR A 87 -24.93 -7.76 25.67
N GLU A 88 -24.94 -8.54 26.75
CA GLU A 88 -24.06 -9.71 26.92
C GLU A 88 -24.80 -11.00 26.56
N TYR A 89 -24.19 -11.84 25.71
CA TYR A 89 -24.75 -13.11 25.27
C TYR A 89 -23.97 -14.26 25.89
N THR A 90 -24.58 -14.98 26.83
CA THR A 90 -24.03 -16.21 27.39
C THR A 90 -24.76 -17.42 26.84
N ASN A 91 -24.03 -18.29 26.14
CA ASN A 91 -24.17 -19.73 25.90
C ASN A 91 -25.53 -20.47 25.77
N ASN A 92 -26.71 -19.92 26.11
CA ASN A 92 -27.89 -20.77 26.28
C ASN A 92 -29.28 -20.21 25.98
N ASP A 93 -29.43 -18.97 25.51
CA ASP A 93 -30.76 -18.48 25.14
C ASP A 93 -30.83 -18.14 23.66
N SER A 94 -31.97 -18.44 23.05
CA SER A 94 -32.36 -18.04 21.69
C SER A 94 -31.71 -16.73 21.31
N LEU A 95 -31.04 -16.69 20.15
CA LEU A 95 -30.18 -15.59 19.70
C LEU A 95 -30.81 -14.19 19.73
N GLN A 96 -32.09 -14.03 20.06
CA GLN A 96 -32.75 -12.75 20.36
C GLN A 96 -33.00 -12.61 21.88
N PRO A 97 -32.48 -11.56 22.54
CA PRO A 97 -32.83 -11.24 23.92
C PRO A 97 -34.31 -10.89 24.04
N GLU A 98 -34.96 -11.29 25.14
CA GLU A 98 -36.30 -10.81 25.49
C GLU A 98 -36.35 -9.26 25.65
N ASN A 99 -35.20 -8.64 25.92
CA ASN A 99 -35.04 -7.19 26.13
C ASN A 99 -34.45 -6.44 24.92
N PHE A 100 -34.29 -7.09 23.76
CA PHE A 100 -33.86 -6.38 22.57
C PHE A 100 -34.99 -5.48 22.07
N MET A 101 -34.83 -4.17 22.22
CA MET A 101 -35.71 -3.19 21.60
C MET A 101 -35.08 -2.76 20.29
N LYS A 102 -35.82 -2.95 19.19
CA LYS A 102 -35.40 -2.45 17.89
C LYS A 102 -35.41 -0.92 17.94
N GLU A 103 -34.24 -0.33 17.87
CA GLU A 103 -34.04 1.11 17.70
C GLU A 103 -33.62 1.41 16.26
N ASP A 104 -33.73 2.67 15.86
CA ASP A 104 -33.29 3.15 14.54
C ASP A 104 -31.76 3.34 14.53
N TRP A 105 -31.02 2.24 14.70
CA TRP A 105 -29.56 2.24 14.61
C TRP A 105 -29.09 2.16 13.16
N ASP A 106 -28.04 2.90 12.84
CA ASP A 106 -27.59 3.06 11.46
C ASP A 106 -26.73 1.90 10.97
N VAL A 107 -25.69 1.55 11.73
CA VAL A 107 -24.66 0.60 11.30
C VAL A 107 -24.27 -0.33 12.44
N LEU A 108 -24.15 -1.61 12.13
CA LEU A 108 -23.48 -2.58 13.00
C LEU A 108 -22.03 -2.74 12.57
N LEU A 109 -21.11 -2.38 13.46
CA LEU A 109 -19.67 -2.51 13.26
C LEU A 109 -19.18 -3.79 13.94
N ASN A 110 -18.98 -4.86 13.16
CA ASN A 110 -18.49 -6.14 13.67
C ASN A 110 -16.96 -6.18 13.70
N LEU A 111 -16.42 -6.08 14.90
CA LEU A 111 -14.98 -6.10 15.21
C LEU A 111 -14.57 -7.42 15.90
N SER A 112 -15.43 -8.42 15.85
CA SER A 112 -15.22 -9.74 16.44
C SER A 112 -14.96 -10.81 15.37
N ASN A 113 -14.62 -12.01 15.81
CA ASN A 113 -14.57 -13.19 14.93
C ASN A 113 -15.91 -13.92 14.84
N VAL A 114 -16.95 -13.42 15.53
CA VAL A 114 -18.27 -14.04 15.60
C VAL A 114 -19.04 -13.69 14.33
N GLU A 115 -19.67 -14.70 13.74
CA GLU A 115 -20.60 -14.46 12.65
C GLU A 115 -21.86 -13.77 13.19
N THR A 116 -22.14 -12.59 12.66
CA THR A 116 -23.33 -11.81 13.02
C THR A 116 -24.59 -12.65 12.79
N PRO A 117 -25.45 -12.85 13.81
CA PRO A 117 -26.70 -13.56 13.63
C PRO A 117 -27.59 -12.89 12.59
N HIS A 118 -28.28 -13.69 11.77
CA HIS A 118 -29.09 -13.18 10.66
C HIS A 118 -30.14 -12.14 11.10
N TRP A 119 -30.80 -12.31 12.25
CA TRP A 119 -31.78 -11.34 12.74
C TRP A 119 -31.17 -9.97 13.04
N LEU A 120 -29.91 -9.93 13.48
CA LEU A 120 -29.19 -8.70 13.81
C LEU A 120 -28.76 -7.99 12.53
N GLU A 121 -28.43 -8.71 11.46
CA GLU A 121 -28.08 -8.13 10.16
C GLU A 121 -29.23 -7.30 9.53
N HIS A 122 -30.48 -7.65 9.81
CA HIS A 122 -31.67 -6.95 9.28
C HIS A 122 -32.24 -5.88 10.23
N SER A 123 -31.56 -5.60 11.33
CA SER A 123 -32.03 -4.65 12.35
C SER A 123 -31.49 -3.23 12.18
N PHE A 124 -30.55 -3.00 11.25
CA PHE A 124 -29.85 -1.72 11.05
C PHE A 124 -30.30 -1.01 9.78
N CYS A 125 -30.38 0.32 9.84
CA CYS A 125 -30.87 1.15 8.73
C CYS A 125 -30.01 1.03 7.48
N TYR A 126 -28.68 1.01 7.62
CA TYR A 126 -27.76 0.84 6.49
C TYR A 126 -27.26 -0.60 6.35
N GLY A 127 -26.84 -1.24 7.45
CA GLY A 127 -26.38 -2.63 7.44
C GLY A 127 -25.22 -2.91 8.39
N VAL A 128 -24.48 -3.96 8.07
CA VAL A 128 -23.38 -4.52 8.86
C VAL A 128 -22.07 -4.37 8.12
N LEU A 129 -21.11 -3.75 8.80
CA LEU A 129 -19.74 -3.61 8.37
C LEU A 129 -18.86 -4.60 9.13
N GLY A 130 -18.33 -5.60 8.41
CA GLY A 130 -17.43 -6.62 8.96
C GLY A 130 -16.03 -6.55 8.35
N PHE A 131 -15.04 -7.08 9.06
CA PHE A 131 -13.64 -7.07 8.63
C PHE A 131 -12.97 -8.42 8.78
N SER A 132 -11.95 -8.64 7.95
CA SER A 132 -11.09 -9.81 8.07
C SER A 132 -9.69 -9.51 7.58
N ILE A 133 -8.70 -10.04 8.30
CA ILE A 133 -7.31 -10.13 7.85
C ILE A 133 -7.17 -11.50 7.19
N ASP A 134 -6.98 -11.52 5.87
CA ASP A 134 -7.08 -12.68 5.00
C ASP A 134 -8.41 -13.45 5.20
N PRO A 135 -9.50 -13.08 4.47
CA PRO A 135 -10.85 -13.56 4.73
C PRO A 135 -10.98 -15.08 4.89
N PRO A 136 -11.96 -15.52 5.71
CA PRO A 136 -11.69 -16.20 6.97
C PRO A 136 -11.40 -17.69 6.83
N PHE A 137 -10.46 -18.14 7.66
CA PHE A 137 -10.41 -19.50 8.13
C PHE A 137 -11.27 -19.59 9.38
N THR A 138 -12.57 -19.84 9.20
CA THR A 138 -13.34 -20.44 10.28
C THR A 138 -12.62 -21.74 10.71
N MET A 139 -12.34 -21.87 12.01
CA MET A 139 -11.89 -23.09 12.69
C MET A 139 -10.42 -23.56 12.59
N THR A 140 -9.38 -22.71 12.42
CA THR A 140 -7.99 -23.26 12.29
C THR A 140 -6.82 -22.63 13.08
N GLY A 141 -7.00 -22.08 14.26
CA GLY A 141 -5.96 -22.13 15.32
C GLY A 141 -4.59 -21.46 15.07
N MET A 142 -4.41 -20.72 13.97
CA MET A 142 -3.14 -20.10 13.58
C MET A 142 -3.39 -18.68 13.13
N ASP A 143 -2.65 -17.75 13.74
CA ASP A 143 -2.65 -16.34 13.36
C ASP A 143 -2.35 -16.17 11.84
N PRO A 144 -3.17 -15.43 11.07
CA PRO A 144 -2.97 -15.21 9.64
C PRO A 144 -1.59 -14.63 9.29
N CYS A 145 -1.08 -13.73 10.12
CA CYS A 145 0.22 -13.09 9.93
C CYS A 145 1.36 -14.11 10.13
N TYR A 146 1.24 -14.98 11.14
CA TYR A 146 2.18 -16.08 11.33
C TYR A 146 2.15 -17.08 10.16
N ARG A 147 0.97 -17.41 9.64
CA ARG A 147 0.85 -18.28 8.45
C ARG A 147 1.56 -17.66 7.25
N ALA A 148 1.29 -16.40 6.96
CA ALA A 148 1.88 -15.69 5.82
C ALA A 148 3.41 -15.65 5.93
N LEU A 149 3.94 -15.38 7.13
CA LEU A 149 5.38 -15.43 7.42
C LEU A 149 5.99 -16.81 7.09
N VAL A 150 5.45 -17.89 7.69
CA VAL A 150 6.07 -19.22 7.53
C VAL A 150 5.89 -19.81 6.14
N ARG A 151 4.81 -19.43 5.43
CA ARG A 151 4.57 -19.81 4.03
C ARG A 151 5.31 -18.92 3.05
N ARG A 152 5.95 -17.84 3.51
CA ARG A 152 6.60 -16.82 2.67
C ARG A 152 5.63 -16.24 1.64
N GLU A 153 4.38 -16.05 2.07
CA GLU A 153 3.39 -15.34 1.27
C GLU A 153 3.93 -13.91 1.05
N PRO A 154 3.80 -13.35 -0.17
CA PRO A 154 4.38 -12.04 -0.46
C PRO A 154 3.53 -10.89 0.11
N TYR A 155 2.27 -11.13 0.42
CA TYR A 155 1.37 -10.13 0.96
C TYR A 155 0.26 -10.77 1.82
N LEU A 156 -0.31 -9.97 2.71
CA LEU A 156 -1.57 -10.21 3.43
C LEU A 156 -2.67 -9.35 2.81
N THR A 157 -3.92 -9.69 3.08
CA THR A 157 -5.07 -8.86 2.72
C THR A 157 -5.84 -8.41 3.95
N VAL A 158 -6.33 -7.17 3.93
CA VAL A 158 -7.33 -6.68 4.89
C VAL A 158 -8.57 -6.36 4.08
N THR A 159 -9.68 -7.01 4.38
CA THR A 159 -10.93 -6.90 3.63
C THR A 159 -12.04 -6.37 4.52
N ALA A 160 -12.73 -5.33 4.06
CA ALA A 160 -14.01 -4.90 4.60
C ALA A 160 -15.14 -5.48 3.78
N THR A 161 -16.16 -5.98 4.46
CA THR A 161 -17.36 -6.54 3.85
C THR A 161 -18.60 -5.84 4.38
N TRP A 162 -19.59 -5.71 3.50
CA TRP A 162 -20.91 -5.19 3.83
C TRP A 162 -21.98 -6.28 3.67
N SER A 163 -22.89 -6.38 4.62
CA SER A 163 -24.16 -7.13 4.48
C SER A 163 -25.32 -6.29 5.01
N GLY A 164 -26.54 -6.56 4.58
CA GLY A 164 -27.71 -5.84 5.07
C GLY A 164 -28.88 -5.88 4.09
N ILE A 165 -29.92 -5.11 4.40
CA ILE A 165 -31.21 -5.12 3.68
C ILE A 165 -31.05 -4.76 2.20
N PHE A 166 -30.06 -3.95 1.86
CA PHE A 166 -29.82 -3.47 0.49
C PHE A 166 -28.94 -4.38 -0.37
N CYS A 167 -28.39 -5.48 0.16
CA CYS A 167 -27.56 -6.40 -0.62
C CYS A 167 -27.76 -7.86 -0.23
N ALA A 168 -27.95 -8.73 -1.24
CA ALA A 168 -28.02 -10.16 -1.02
C ALA A 168 -26.63 -10.71 -0.65
N GLY A 169 -26.49 -11.18 0.59
CA GLY A 169 -25.26 -11.75 1.14
C GLY A 169 -24.18 -10.71 1.43
N LYS A 170 -23.01 -11.20 1.88
CA LYS A 170 -21.83 -10.38 2.16
C LYS A 170 -21.16 -9.96 0.84
N LYS A 171 -20.77 -8.69 0.73
CA LYS A 171 -20.10 -8.09 -0.43
C LYS A 171 -18.81 -7.41 0.00
N VAL A 172 -17.76 -7.47 -0.83
CA VAL A 172 -16.51 -6.73 -0.55
C VAL A 172 -16.74 -5.26 -0.86
N ILE A 173 -16.38 -4.39 0.07
CA ILE A 173 -16.43 -2.92 -0.13
C ILE A 173 -15.07 -2.28 0.03
N HIS A 174 -14.07 -3.01 0.53
CA HIS A 174 -12.68 -2.57 0.52
C HIS A 174 -11.76 -3.77 0.58
N ARG A 175 -10.64 -3.72 -0.13
CA ARG A 175 -9.56 -4.68 0.03
C ARG A 175 -8.21 -3.98 -0.12
N SER A 176 -7.41 -4.06 0.95
CA SER A 176 -6.01 -3.65 0.94
C SER A 176 -5.08 -4.86 0.88
N TYR A 177 -3.95 -4.70 0.19
CA TYR A 177 -2.87 -5.69 0.13
C TYR A 177 -1.63 -5.13 0.82
N LEU A 178 -1.11 -5.86 1.80
CA LEU A 178 -0.03 -5.43 2.69
C LEU A 178 1.21 -6.29 2.44
N PRO A 179 2.43 -5.74 2.42
CA PRO A 179 3.63 -6.56 2.31
C PRO A 179 3.79 -7.41 3.57
N VAL A 180 4.22 -8.66 3.37
CA VAL A 180 4.63 -9.53 4.48
C VAL A 180 6.10 -9.30 4.78
N ASP A 181 6.40 -8.84 5.99
CA ASP A 181 7.73 -8.92 6.56
C ASP A 181 8.14 -10.39 6.71
N ARG A 182 9.35 -10.70 6.25
CA ARG A 182 9.85 -12.08 6.15
C ARG A 182 10.47 -12.59 7.44
N ASN A 183 10.56 -11.75 8.45
CA ASN A 183 11.31 -12.01 9.67
C ASN A 183 10.42 -11.94 10.91
N SER A 184 9.35 -11.13 10.90
CA SER A 184 8.52 -10.89 12.07
C SER A 184 7.03 -11.06 11.84
N MET A 185 6.37 -11.75 12.76
CA MET A 185 4.91 -11.88 12.77
C MET A 185 4.26 -10.63 13.37
N ILE A 186 4.89 -10.00 14.37
CA ILE A 186 4.36 -8.81 15.04
C ILE A 186 4.37 -7.60 14.11
N ILE A 187 5.41 -7.44 13.29
CA ILE A 187 5.43 -6.40 12.25
C ILE A 187 4.24 -6.59 11.29
N ASN A 188 3.97 -7.84 10.91
CA ASN A 188 2.84 -8.17 10.02
C ASN A 188 1.48 -7.88 10.69
N GLU A 189 1.31 -8.26 11.95
CA GLU A 189 0.11 -7.98 12.74
C GLU A 189 -0.14 -6.48 12.88
N ARG A 190 0.86 -5.72 13.31
CA ARG A 190 0.77 -4.26 13.44
C ARG A 190 0.46 -3.58 12.12
N ASN A 191 1.06 -4.05 11.04
CA ASN A 191 0.79 -3.53 9.71
C ASN A 191 -0.67 -3.76 9.29
N ALA A 192 -1.22 -4.95 9.61
CA ALA A 192 -2.64 -5.26 9.39
C ALA A 192 -3.56 -4.41 10.28
N TRP A 193 -3.23 -4.25 11.56
CA TRP A 193 -4.00 -3.43 12.49
C TRP A 193 -3.97 -1.94 12.12
N GLY A 194 -2.79 -1.41 11.76
CA GLY A 194 -2.64 -0.04 11.28
C GLY A 194 -3.50 0.24 10.05
N MET A 195 -3.63 -0.74 9.15
CA MET A 195 -4.55 -0.62 8.01
C MET A 195 -6.02 -0.53 8.47
N CYS A 196 -6.43 -1.33 9.47
CA CYS A 196 -7.77 -1.21 10.06
C CYS A 196 -7.99 0.18 10.71
N GLU A 197 -6.97 0.74 11.37
CA GLU A 197 -7.03 2.07 11.98
C GLU A 197 -7.24 3.23 10.98
N ILE A 198 -7.10 2.97 9.67
CA ILE A 198 -7.31 3.94 8.59
C ILE A 198 -8.57 3.60 7.81
N MET A 199 -8.71 2.35 7.40
CA MET A 199 -9.80 1.87 6.57
C MET A 199 -11.16 2.03 7.27
N ILE A 200 -11.26 1.67 8.57
CA ILE A 200 -12.54 1.70 9.28
C ILE A 200 -13.07 3.13 9.41
N PRO A 201 -12.30 4.12 9.92
CA PRO A 201 -12.77 5.50 9.96
C PRO A 201 -13.10 6.06 8.58
N ARG A 202 -12.32 5.71 7.55
CA ARG A 202 -12.56 6.17 6.17
C ARG A 202 -13.92 5.69 5.64
N LEU A 203 -14.25 4.41 5.83
CA LEU A 203 -15.52 3.85 5.36
C LEU A 203 -16.73 4.44 6.10
N ILE A 204 -16.62 4.61 7.42
CA ILE A 204 -17.68 5.22 8.23
C ILE A 204 -17.86 6.70 7.88
N SER A 205 -16.77 7.44 7.70
CA SER A 205 -16.81 8.85 7.30
C SER A 205 -17.41 9.03 5.90
N GLY A 206 -17.07 8.14 4.95
CA GLY A 206 -17.69 8.11 3.64
C GLY A 206 -19.20 7.87 3.69
N LEU A 207 -19.64 6.92 4.53
CA LEU A 207 -21.05 6.67 4.78
C LEU A 207 -21.76 7.87 5.43
N TYR A 208 -21.15 8.53 6.40
CA TYR A 208 -21.72 9.72 7.04
C TYR A 208 -21.92 10.87 6.05
N ARG A 209 -20.93 11.12 5.18
CA ARG A 209 -20.95 12.26 4.25
C ARG A 209 -21.87 12.05 3.05
N SER A 210 -21.93 10.82 2.55
CA SER A 210 -22.56 10.50 1.25
C SER A 210 -23.69 9.47 1.35
N GLY A 211 -24.01 9.00 2.55
CA GLY A 211 -25.04 7.99 2.78
C GLY A 211 -24.73 6.65 2.11
N ILE A 212 -25.77 5.84 1.92
CA ILE A 212 -25.65 4.48 1.35
C ILE A 212 -25.07 4.48 -0.09
N GLY A 213 -25.18 5.59 -0.82
CA GLY A 213 -24.62 5.72 -2.16
C GLY A 213 -23.11 5.47 -2.20
N PHE A 214 -22.38 5.91 -1.17
CA PHE A 214 -20.95 5.63 -1.05
C PHE A 214 -20.65 4.13 -0.94
N ILE A 215 -21.47 3.38 -0.21
CA ILE A 215 -21.31 1.92 -0.08
C ILE A 215 -21.57 1.25 -1.43
N TRP A 216 -22.55 1.71 -2.21
CA TRP A 216 -22.79 1.19 -3.56
C TRP A 216 -21.61 1.46 -4.51
N GLU A 217 -21.02 2.65 -4.45
CA GLU A 217 -19.81 2.96 -5.22
C GLU A 217 -18.65 2.05 -4.83
N GLN A 218 -18.46 1.79 -3.53
CA GLN A 218 -17.45 0.82 -3.08
C GLN A 218 -17.76 -0.61 -3.56
N MET A 219 -19.02 -1.05 -3.49
CA MET A 219 -19.43 -2.37 -3.99
C MET A 219 -19.17 -2.51 -5.49
N GLU A 220 -19.38 -1.45 -6.27
CA GLU A 220 -19.11 -1.44 -7.70
C GLU A 220 -17.59 -1.47 -7.98
N LYS A 221 -16.81 -0.66 -7.25
CA LYS A 221 -15.34 -0.66 -7.31
C LYS A 221 -14.75 -2.05 -7.06
N PHE A 222 -15.35 -2.82 -6.15
CA PHE A 222 -14.90 -4.16 -5.77
C PHE A 222 -15.81 -5.28 -6.31
N ARG A 223 -16.61 -5.05 -7.37
CA ARG A 223 -17.60 -6.02 -7.86
C ARG A 223 -17.01 -7.37 -8.30
N ASP A 224 -15.78 -7.35 -8.82
CA ASP A 224 -15.06 -8.53 -9.29
C ASP A 224 -14.37 -9.28 -8.12
N GLU A 225 -14.27 -8.65 -6.95
CA GLU A 225 -13.70 -9.27 -5.76
C GLU A 225 -14.73 -10.18 -5.08
N LYS A 226 -14.37 -11.47 -4.99
CA LYS A 226 -15.18 -12.43 -4.24
C LYS A 226 -14.91 -12.29 -2.75
N VAL A 227 -15.99 -12.34 -1.96
CA VAL A 227 -15.87 -12.69 -0.54
C VAL A 227 -15.28 -14.09 -0.50
N ARG A 228 -14.09 -14.23 0.09
CA ARG A 228 -13.50 -15.55 0.29
C ARG A 228 -14.21 -16.20 1.46
N SER A 229 -15.39 -16.79 1.20
CA SER A 229 -16.06 -17.69 2.13
C SER A 229 -15.50 -19.08 1.88
N GLY A 230 -14.60 -19.54 2.73
CA GLY A 230 -13.96 -20.83 2.53
C GLY A 230 -13.45 -21.43 3.82
N VAL A 231 -14.20 -22.38 4.35
CA VAL A 231 -13.59 -23.57 4.94
C VAL A 231 -12.74 -24.20 3.84
N MET A 232 -11.47 -23.78 3.72
CA MET A 232 -10.52 -24.67 3.06
C MET A 232 -10.40 -25.89 3.96
N ASN A 233 -10.60 -27.08 3.37
CA ASN A 233 -10.28 -28.39 3.95
C ASN A 233 -8.78 -28.57 4.22
N HIS A 234 -8.09 -27.53 4.67
CA HIS A 234 -6.87 -27.68 5.43
C HIS A 234 -7.32 -27.69 6.87
N ALA A 235 -7.45 -28.91 7.41
CA ALA A 235 -7.55 -29.13 8.84
C ALA A 235 -6.64 -28.13 9.57
N PRO A 236 -7.04 -27.63 10.76
CA PRO A 236 -6.18 -26.81 11.57
C PRO A 236 -4.78 -27.38 11.51
N LEU A 237 -3.81 -26.54 11.17
CA LEU A 237 -2.43 -26.88 11.42
C LEU A 237 -2.30 -26.97 12.95
N LYS A 238 -2.76 -28.08 13.55
CA LYS A 238 -2.21 -28.60 14.79
C LYS A 238 -0.74 -28.78 14.45
N LEU A 239 0.03 -27.71 14.66
CA LEU A 239 1.46 -27.73 14.48
C LEU A 239 1.94 -28.71 15.53
N SER A 240 2.20 -29.94 15.11
CA SER A 240 3.08 -30.80 15.88
C SER A 240 4.33 -29.97 16.21
N GLY A 241 4.85 -30.07 17.43
CA GLY A 241 6.00 -29.25 17.86
C GLY A 241 7.14 -29.28 16.84
N TYR A 242 7.32 -30.39 16.14
CA TYR A 242 8.23 -30.55 15.01
C TYR A 242 7.98 -29.57 13.84
N ARG A 243 6.73 -29.44 13.37
CA ARG A 243 6.41 -28.55 12.25
C ARG A 243 6.57 -27.08 12.65
N ALA A 244 6.21 -26.71 13.88
CA ALA A 244 6.46 -25.36 14.42
C ALA A 244 7.96 -25.06 14.49
N PHE A 245 8.76 -26.01 14.99
CA PHE A 245 10.20 -25.89 15.07
C PHE A 245 10.84 -25.70 13.69
N ARG A 246 10.45 -26.53 12.70
CA ARG A 246 10.96 -26.41 11.33
C ARG A 246 10.63 -25.04 10.70
N ASN A 247 9.44 -24.51 10.95
CA ASN A 247 9.03 -23.20 10.46
C ASN A 247 9.86 -22.08 11.11
N MET A 248 9.98 -22.08 12.44
CA MET A 248 10.81 -21.13 13.18
C MET A 248 12.26 -21.18 12.73
N ALA A 249 12.86 -22.38 12.67
CA ALA A 249 14.22 -22.58 12.19
C ALA A 249 14.40 -22.07 10.76
N GLY A 250 13.42 -22.27 9.87
CA GLY A 250 13.44 -21.78 8.50
C GLY A 250 13.42 -20.25 8.39
N VAL A 251 12.66 -19.56 9.24
CA VAL A 251 12.64 -18.09 9.33
C VAL A 251 13.97 -17.58 9.88
N MET A 252 14.41 -18.10 11.03
CA MET A 252 15.66 -17.70 11.67
C MET A 252 16.89 -17.95 10.80
N THR A 253 16.98 -19.12 10.15
CA THR A 253 18.11 -19.45 9.26
C THR A 253 18.18 -18.48 8.09
N ASP A 254 17.04 -18.12 7.50
CA ASP A 254 17.01 -17.19 6.37
C ASP A 254 17.36 -15.75 6.79
N PHE A 255 16.91 -15.34 7.98
CA PHE A 255 17.30 -14.06 8.60
C PHE A 255 18.83 -14.00 8.83
N VAL A 256 19.40 -14.99 9.52
CA VAL A 256 20.84 -15.08 9.81
C VAL A 256 21.65 -15.14 8.52
N ARG A 257 21.26 -15.99 7.56
CA ARG A 257 21.93 -16.11 6.26
C ARG A 257 21.99 -14.77 5.54
N ARG A 258 20.88 -14.02 5.51
CA ARG A 258 20.84 -12.70 4.85
C ARG A 258 21.78 -11.70 5.54
N LYS A 259 21.73 -11.62 6.87
CA LYS A 259 22.59 -10.74 7.66
C LYS A 259 24.08 -11.09 7.56
N VAL A 260 24.44 -12.37 7.46
CA VAL A 260 25.84 -12.83 7.41
C VAL A 260 26.45 -12.74 6.01
N PHE A 261 25.71 -13.12 4.97
CA PHE A 261 26.27 -13.26 3.63
C PHE A 261 26.04 -12.06 2.71
N TYR A 262 25.11 -11.16 3.03
CA TYR A 262 24.77 -10.02 2.16
C TYR A 262 24.92 -8.69 2.89
N ARG A 263 25.35 -7.65 2.17
CA ARG A 263 25.31 -6.28 2.65
C ARG A 263 23.86 -5.79 2.63
N PRO A 264 23.48 -4.87 3.54
CA PRO A 264 22.14 -4.30 3.52
C PRO A 264 21.88 -3.48 2.23
N GLN A 265 22.92 -2.89 1.64
CA GLN A 265 22.81 -2.15 0.39
C GLN A 265 22.60 -3.08 -0.81
N PHE A 266 21.60 -2.77 -1.64
CA PHE A 266 21.47 -3.32 -2.98
C PHE A 266 22.36 -2.53 -3.94
N ARG A 267 22.87 -3.20 -4.98
CA ARG A 267 23.55 -2.52 -6.08
C ARG A 267 22.54 -2.25 -7.16
N TRP A 268 22.14 -0.98 -7.29
CA TRP A 268 21.26 -0.52 -8.37
C TRP A 268 22.06 -0.03 -9.56
N PHE A 269 21.54 -0.29 -10.75
CA PHE A 269 22.11 0.18 -12.00
C PHE A 269 21.02 0.19 -13.08
N LEU A 270 21.33 0.84 -14.21
CA LEU A 270 20.36 1.02 -15.29
C LEU A 270 20.56 -0.02 -16.39
N MET A 271 19.49 -0.30 -17.11
CA MET A 271 19.49 -1.11 -18.31
C MET A 271 18.75 -0.33 -19.41
N VAL A 272 19.37 -0.19 -20.58
CA VAL A 272 18.89 0.64 -21.68
C VAL A 272 18.68 -0.15 -22.96
N ASP A 273 17.67 0.23 -23.74
CA ASP A 273 17.49 -0.17 -25.14
C ASP A 273 17.40 1.07 -26.03
N MET A 274 18.35 1.20 -26.97
CA MET A 274 18.47 2.32 -27.91
C MET A 274 17.57 2.15 -29.15
N LYS A 275 16.73 1.11 -29.20
CA LYS A 275 15.77 0.95 -30.29
C LYS A 275 14.51 1.76 -30.10
N GLY A 276 14.21 2.18 -28.87
CA GLY A 276 13.03 2.95 -28.51
C GLY A 276 11.72 2.26 -28.86
N HIS A 277 10.87 1.99 -27.86
CA HIS A 277 9.48 1.66 -28.15
C HIS A 277 8.59 2.60 -27.35
N ALA A 278 7.86 3.46 -28.06
CA ALA A 278 6.86 4.32 -27.45
C ALA A 278 5.86 3.45 -26.67
N GLY A 279 5.97 3.46 -25.34
CA GLY A 279 5.11 2.70 -24.44
C GLY A 279 5.56 1.27 -24.11
N GLY A 280 6.85 0.95 -24.21
CA GLY A 280 7.37 -0.30 -23.63
C GLY A 280 7.18 -1.53 -24.52
N SER A 281 8.29 -2.20 -24.86
CA SER A 281 8.24 -3.56 -25.43
C SER A 281 7.69 -4.61 -24.45
N GLY A 282 7.82 -4.35 -23.14
CA GLY A 282 7.50 -5.31 -22.08
C GLY A 282 8.49 -6.49 -21.99
N GLN A 283 9.57 -6.47 -22.77
CA GLN A 283 10.63 -7.47 -22.79
C GLN A 283 11.96 -6.79 -22.48
N LEU A 284 12.79 -7.43 -21.66
CA LEU A 284 14.10 -6.89 -21.24
C LEU A 284 15.26 -7.55 -21.99
N ASP A 285 14.96 -8.32 -23.03
CA ASP A 285 15.96 -9.00 -23.84
C ASP A 285 16.64 -7.97 -24.76
N GLY A 286 17.98 -7.98 -24.79
CA GLY A 286 18.77 -7.03 -25.57
C GLY A 286 19.15 -5.74 -24.85
N TYR A 287 18.57 -5.45 -23.68
CA TYR A 287 18.94 -4.29 -22.89
C TYR A 287 20.41 -4.36 -22.43
N LYS A 288 21.12 -3.25 -22.64
CA LYS A 288 22.52 -3.03 -22.27
C LYS A 288 22.62 -2.45 -20.85
N PRO A 289 23.44 -3.04 -19.95
CA PRO A 289 23.62 -2.48 -18.62
C PRO A 289 24.51 -1.23 -18.63
N LEU A 290 24.12 -0.22 -17.86
CA LEU A 290 24.92 0.97 -17.55
C LEU A 290 25.21 1.00 -16.05
N TYR A 291 26.49 1.00 -15.70
CA TYR A 291 26.91 0.96 -14.30
C TYR A 291 27.31 2.35 -13.79
N PRO A 292 26.90 2.70 -12.57
CA PRO A 292 27.33 3.92 -11.90
C PRO A 292 28.82 3.86 -11.50
N PRO A 293 29.46 5.02 -11.24
CA PRO A 293 30.75 5.07 -10.57
C PRO A 293 30.74 4.34 -9.21
N ASP A 294 31.93 3.91 -8.77
CA ASP A 294 32.09 3.27 -7.47
C ASP A 294 31.65 4.19 -6.32
N GLY A 295 30.88 3.64 -5.39
CA GLY A 295 30.37 4.40 -4.24
C GLY A 295 29.02 5.07 -4.49
N CYS A 296 28.45 4.95 -5.69
CA CYS A 296 27.11 5.41 -6.01
C CYS A 296 26.19 4.28 -6.51
N PHE A 297 24.89 4.55 -6.55
CA PHE A 297 23.96 3.82 -7.41
C PHE A 297 23.09 4.74 -8.27
N TRP A 298 22.53 4.20 -9.35
CA TRP A 298 21.53 4.88 -10.18
C TRP A 298 20.19 4.18 -10.12
N ALA A 299 19.13 4.96 -9.94
CA ALA A 299 17.74 4.53 -9.82
C ALA A 299 16.79 5.58 -10.44
N ASP A 300 15.53 5.18 -10.61
CA ASP A 300 14.45 6.01 -11.13
C ASP A 300 14.77 6.75 -12.44
N PRO A 301 15.18 6.02 -13.50
CA PRO A 301 15.59 6.65 -14.74
C PRO A 301 14.40 7.30 -15.45
N TYR A 302 14.62 8.51 -15.96
CA TYR A 302 13.70 9.21 -16.86
C TYR A 302 14.44 9.64 -18.15
N PRO A 303 14.17 8.98 -19.28
CA PRO A 303 14.84 9.27 -20.54
C PRO A 303 14.24 10.48 -21.27
N VAL A 304 15.10 11.29 -21.88
CA VAL A 304 14.71 12.38 -22.78
C VAL A 304 15.66 12.40 -23.98
N SER A 305 15.09 12.47 -25.19
CA SER A 305 15.85 12.69 -26.42
C SER A 305 15.53 14.07 -26.96
N GLU A 306 16.53 14.92 -27.11
CA GLU A 306 16.37 16.31 -27.55
C GLU A 306 17.55 16.68 -28.46
N GLY A 307 17.26 17.27 -29.63
CA GLY A 307 18.30 17.75 -30.54
C GLY A 307 19.26 16.67 -31.08
N GLY A 308 18.86 15.39 -31.07
CA GLY A 308 19.71 14.26 -31.46
C GLY A 308 20.61 13.73 -30.33
N SER A 309 20.53 14.30 -29.13
CA SER A 309 21.21 13.82 -27.93
C SER A 309 20.27 13.02 -27.03
N ASN A 310 20.82 12.06 -26.30
CA ASN A 310 20.07 11.16 -25.42
C ASN A 310 20.51 11.37 -23.96
N PHE A 311 19.54 11.67 -23.09
CA PHE A 311 19.75 11.95 -21.68
C PHE A 311 18.92 11.00 -20.82
N ILE A 312 19.47 10.62 -19.66
CA ILE A 312 18.74 9.93 -18.60
C ILE A 312 18.88 10.74 -17.32
N PHE A 313 17.79 11.33 -16.86
CA PHE A 313 17.70 11.89 -15.52
C PHE A 313 17.51 10.75 -14.53
N ALA A 314 18.25 10.72 -13.44
CA ALA A 314 18.20 9.62 -12.47
C ALA A 314 18.48 10.11 -11.05
N GLU A 315 17.99 9.35 -10.07
CA GLU A 315 18.56 9.38 -8.73
C GLU A 315 20.01 8.88 -8.80
N GLU A 316 20.95 9.69 -8.31
CA GLU A 316 22.29 9.24 -7.97
C GLU A 316 22.42 9.23 -6.45
N PHE A 317 22.48 8.03 -5.88
CA PHE A 317 22.64 7.86 -4.44
C PHE A 317 24.11 7.67 -4.07
N ASP A 318 24.63 8.50 -3.18
CA ASP A 318 25.98 8.37 -2.64
C ASP A 318 25.95 7.54 -1.34
N TYR A 319 26.59 6.37 -1.32
CA TYR A 319 26.61 5.48 -0.16
C TYR A 319 27.34 6.06 1.07
N ARG A 320 28.26 7.01 0.88
CA ARG A 320 28.99 7.66 1.99
C ARG A 320 28.13 8.73 2.65
N LEU A 321 27.33 9.44 1.86
CA LEU A 321 26.43 10.48 2.34
C LEU A 321 25.05 9.94 2.76
N ASP A 322 24.71 8.71 2.36
CA ASP A 322 23.39 8.09 2.56
C ASP A 322 22.26 8.96 1.99
N LYS A 323 22.50 9.58 0.82
CA LYS A 323 21.63 10.60 0.23
C LYS A 323 21.57 10.47 -1.30
N GLY A 324 20.35 10.54 -1.84
CA GLY A 324 20.05 10.68 -3.26
C GLY A 324 20.08 12.15 -3.69
N ARG A 325 20.67 12.40 -4.86
CA ARG A 325 20.62 13.68 -5.60
C ARG A 325 20.16 13.41 -7.02
N ILE A 326 19.76 14.45 -7.76
CA ILE A 326 19.37 14.29 -9.15
C ILE A 326 20.57 14.55 -10.05
N SER A 327 20.86 13.57 -10.91
CA SER A 327 21.93 13.65 -11.91
C SER A 327 21.37 13.37 -13.31
N VAL A 328 22.04 13.91 -14.32
CA VAL A 328 21.80 13.59 -15.73
C VAL A 328 22.97 12.80 -16.29
N ILE A 329 22.63 11.70 -16.98
CA ILE A 329 23.56 10.81 -17.67
C ILE A 329 23.35 11.03 -19.17
N GLU A 330 24.42 11.40 -19.88
CA GLU A 330 24.40 11.61 -21.32
C GLU A 330 24.90 10.36 -22.04
N LEU A 331 24.19 9.96 -23.10
CA LEU A 331 24.50 8.79 -23.91
C LEU A 331 24.85 9.16 -25.34
N ASP A 332 25.80 8.43 -25.94
CA ASP A 332 25.97 8.40 -27.39
C ASP A 332 24.90 7.52 -28.09
N ASP A 333 24.89 7.52 -29.42
CA ASP A 333 23.95 6.73 -30.25
C ASP A 333 24.07 5.21 -30.03
N LEU A 334 25.17 4.74 -29.44
CA LEU A 334 25.43 3.34 -29.11
C LEU A 334 25.03 3.02 -27.65
N GLY A 335 24.44 3.99 -26.95
CA GLY A 335 24.05 3.89 -25.54
C GLY A 335 25.24 3.76 -24.60
N ASN A 336 26.41 4.32 -24.93
CA ASN A 336 27.53 4.45 -24.00
C ASN A 336 27.40 5.76 -23.22
N VAL A 337 27.75 5.72 -21.93
CA VAL A 337 27.81 6.92 -21.10
C VAL A 337 28.98 7.80 -21.55
N ILE A 338 28.67 9.05 -21.90
CA ILE A 338 29.66 10.07 -22.30
C ILE A 338 29.75 11.23 -21.30
N GLY A 339 28.76 11.39 -20.43
CA GLY A 339 28.75 12.43 -19.40
C GLY A 339 27.86 12.07 -18.22
N ILE A 340 28.22 12.51 -17.02
CA ILE A 340 27.43 12.39 -15.79
C ILE A 340 27.56 13.72 -15.05
N ASN A 341 26.45 14.41 -14.81
CA ASN A 341 26.45 15.69 -14.12
C ASN A 341 25.36 15.71 -13.03
N CYS A 342 25.73 16.12 -11.83
CA CYS A 342 24.76 16.46 -10.79
C CYS A 342 24.07 17.77 -11.14
N ILE A 343 22.74 17.78 -11.19
CA ILE A 343 21.94 18.94 -11.62
C ILE A 343 21.11 19.53 -10.47
N ILE A 344 20.73 18.72 -9.47
CA ILE A 344 20.02 19.20 -8.27
C ILE A 344 20.55 18.45 -7.05
N ASP A 345 21.13 19.20 -6.10
CA ASP A 345 21.63 18.69 -4.83
C ASP A 345 21.08 19.55 -3.67
N ARG A 346 20.12 18.98 -2.93
CA ARG A 346 19.49 19.61 -1.76
C ARG A 346 20.04 19.01 -0.46
N PRO A 347 19.82 19.66 0.71
CA PRO A 347 20.24 19.10 1.99
C PRO A 347 19.44 17.85 2.41
N TYR A 348 18.40 17.48 1.67
CA TYR A 348 17.57 16.29 1.86
C TYR A 348 17.68 15.34 0.67
N HIS A 349 17.24 14.10 0.86
CA HIS A 349 17.22 13.06 -0.18
C HIS A 349 16.26 13.43 -1.32
N MET A 350 16.71 13.25 -2.56
CA MET A 350 15.90 13.42 -3.77
C MET A 350 16.06 12.21 -4.68
N SER A 351 14.94 11.72 -5.21
CA SER A 351 14.86 10.59 -6.15
C SER A 351 13.77 10.86 -7.21
N TYR A 352 13.40 9.86 -8.02
CA TYR A 352 12.29 9.93 -8.98
C TYR A 352 12.17 11.25 -9.78
N PRO A 353 13.16 11.62 -10.61
CA PRO A 353 13.12 12.86 -11.40
C PRO A 353 12.13 12.76 -12.56
N PHE A 354 10.83 12.90 -12.30
CA PHE A 354 9.81 12.90 -13.34
C PHE A 354 9.94 14.14 -14.23
N VAL A 355 10.26 13.98 -15.52
CA VAL A 355 10.47 15.08 -16.48
C VAL A 355 9.35 15.15 -17.52
N PHE A 356 8.84 16.34 -17.80
CA PHE A 356 7.83 16.56 -18.83
C PHE A 356 8.06 17.88 -19.58
N LYS A 357 7.50 18.00 -20.79
CA LYS A 357 7.65 19.17 -21.66
C LYS A 357 6.30 19.85 -21.87
N VAL A 358 6.24 21.17 -21.69
CA VAL A 358 5.06 21.99 -22.01
C VAL A 358 5.51 23.11 -22.95
N GLY A 359 5.01 23.07 -24.19
CA GLY A 359 5.57 23.90 -25.27
C GLY A 359 7.03 23.53 -25.53
N ASP A 360 7.92 24.51 -25.43
CA ASP A 360 9.37 24.32 -25.60
C ASP A 360 10.13 24.17 -24.28
N THR A 361 9.44 24.27 -23.14
CA THR A 361 10.06 24.26 -21.80
C THR A 361 9.93 22.90 -21.13
N TYR A 362 11.04 22.45 -20.54
CA TYR A 362 11.08 21.25 -19.70
C TYR A 362 10.84 21.58 -18.22
N TYR A 363 10.12 20.70 -17.56
CA TYR A 363 9.81 20.74 -16.13
C TYR A 363 10.17 19.41 -15.47
N MET A 364 10.45 19.45 -14.16
CA MET A 364 10.79 18.27 -13.37
C MET A 364 10.08 18.29 -12.03
N ILE A 365 9.59 17.13 -11.60
CA ILE A 365 9.05 16.88 -10.26
C ILE A 365 9.85 15.72 -9.64
N PRO A 366 10.89 16.01 -8.83
CA PRO A 366 11.58 14.98 -8.07
C PRO A 366 10.77 14.54 -6.84
N GLU A 367 10.98 13.30 -6.38
CA GLU A 367 10.53 12.89 -5.05
C GLU A 367 11.29 13.72 -3.99
N THR A 368 10.54 14.34 -3.09
CA THR A 368 11.07 15.17 -1.99
C THR A 368 10.36 14.85 -0.66
N SER A 369 10.00 13.57 -0.46
CA SER A 369 9.31 13.06 0.74
C SER A 369 10.02 13.43 2.05
N ALA A 370 11.36 13.40 2.05
CA ALA A 370 12.20 13.81 3.16
C ALA A 370 12.02 15.30 3.56
N ASN A 371 11.59 16.15 2.62
CA ASN A 371 11.25 17.57 2.85
C ASN A 371 9.74 17.79 3.06
N ARG A 372 8.92 16.73 2.95
CA ARG A 372 7.45 16.75 3.06
C ARG A 372 6.75 17.69 2.06
N THR A 373 7.26 17.73 0.83
CA THR A 373 6.77 18.60 -0.25
C THR A 373 6.60 17.82 -1.55
N ILE A 374 5.86 18.41 -2.49
CA ILE A 374 5.95 18.08 -3.92
C ILE A 374 6.48 19.34 -4.61
N GLU A 375 7.68 19.28 -5.16
CA GLU A 375 8.39 20.43 -5.72
C GLU A 375 8.35 20.42 -7.25
N LEU A 376 8.09 21.58 -7.87
CA LEU A 376 8.18 21.77 -9.32
C LEU A 376 9.43 22.58 -9.67
N TYR A 377 10.21 22.08 -10.63
CA TYR A 377 11.37 22.73 -11.21
C TYR A 377 11.16 23.01 -12.69
N GLU A 378 11.69 24.12 -13.18
CA GLU A 378 11.72 24.53 -14.58
C GLU A 378 13.17 24.46 -15.08
N CYS A 379 13.37 23.91 -16.27
CA CYS A 379 14.69 23.89 -16.90
C CYS A 379 14.98 25.23 -17.58
N THR A 380 16.04 25.91 -17.14
CA THR A 380 16.45 27.22 -17.71
C THR A 380 17.53 27.07 -18.78
N ASN A 381 18.28 25.97 -18.75
CA ASN A 381 19.31 25.64 -19.73
C ASN A 381 19.40 24.11 -19.85
N PHE A 382 18.68 23.54 -20.81
CA PHE A 382 18.57 22.09 -20.94
C PHE A 382 19.90 21.44 -21.37
N PRO A 383 20.33 20.33 -20.74
CA PRO A 383 19.69 19.59 -19.64
C PRO A 383 20.20 19.96 -18.23
N MET A 384 21.06 20.97 -18.12
CA MET A 384 21.96 21.17 -16.97
C MET A 384 21.41 22.04 -15.85
N GLU A 385 20.62 23.08 -16.16
CA GLU A 385 20.18 24.06 -15.16
C GLU A 385 18.68 23.98 -14.89
N TRP A 386 18.34 23.85 -13.61
CA TRP A 386 16.98 23.71 -13.12
C TRP A 386 16.71 24.68 -11.99
N LYS A 387 15.62 25.44 -12.11
CA LYS A 387 15.19 26.44 -11.15
C LYS A 387 13.92 25.97 -10.45
N PHE A 388 13.90 26.05 -9.13
CA PHE A 388 12.69 25.83 -8.34
C PHE A 388 11.61 26.86 -8.71
N VAL A 389 10.40 26.38 -8.96
CA VAL A 389 9.23 27.20 -9.34
C VAL A 389 8.33 27.40 -8.13
N LYS A 390 7.74 26.31 -7.61
CA LYS A 390 6.80 26.32 -6.48
C LYS A 390 6.67 24.93 -5.85
N HIS A 391 6.06 24.89 -4.66
CA HIS A 391 5.48 23.67 -4.13
C HIS A 391 4.11 23.44 -4.78
N LEU A 392 3.87 22.24 -5.30
CA LEU A 392 2.54 21.79 -5.72
C LEU A 392 1.73 21.29 -4.51
N ALA A 393 2.42 20.82 -3.48
CA ALA A 393 1.84 20.45 -2.18
C ALA A 393 2.89 20.59 -1.08
N GLU A 394 2.43 20.89 0.14
CA GLU A 394 3.25 21.01 1.35
C GLU A 394 2.68 20.16 2.48
N ASN A 395 3.52 19.85 3.47
CA ASN A 395 3.17 19.05 4.66
C ASN A 395 2.70 17.62 4.35
N ILE A 396 3.07 17.09 3.19
CA ILE A 396 2.66 15.78 2.69
C ILE A 396 3.87 14.83 2.62
N ASP A 397 3.67 13.58 3.03
CA ASP A 397 4.66 12.52 2.84
C ASP A 397 4.26 11.72 1.59
N ALA A 398 4.82 12.12 0.45
CA ALA A 398 4.42 11.67 -0.88
C ALA A 398 5.64 11.30 -1.73
N VAL A 399 5.50 10.22 -2.50
CA VAL A 399 6.57 9.67 -3.35
C VAL A 399 6.10 9.43 -4.78
N ASP A 400 7.08 9.41 -5.68
CA ASP A 400 6.93 9.10 -7.11
C ASP A 400 5.83 9.90 -7.84
N THR A 401 5.78 11.21 -7.58
CA THR A 401 4.75 12.07 -8.17
C THR A 401 4.88 12.15 -9.68
N THR A 402 3.79 11.82 -10.39
CA THR A 402 3.73 11.71 -11.85
C THR A 402 2.59 12.56 -12.39
N LEU A 403 2.88 13.44 -13.35
CA LEU A 403 1.87 14.21 -14.07
C LEU A 403 1.60 13.64 -15.46
N PHE A 404 0.39 13.83 -15.96
CA PHE A 404 0.08 13.67 -17.38
C PHE A 404 -1.15 14.51 -17.74
N TYR A 405 -1.21 14.94 -18.99
CA TYR A 405 -2.34 15.69 -19.52
C TYR A 405 -3.26 14.75 -20.32
N HIS A 406 -4.54 14.72 -19.97
CA HIS A 406 -5.54 13.89 -20.63
C HIS A 406 -6.93 14.51 -20.53
N ASP A 407 -7.66 14.48 -21.64
CA ASP A 407 -9.04 14.99 -21.76
C ASP A 407 -9.23 16.39 -21.15
N HIS A 408 -8.37 17.33 -21.58
CA HIS A 408 -8.38 18.73 -21.15
C HIS A 408 -8.07 19.00 -19.67
N GLU A 409 -7.58 17.99 -18.95
CA GLU A 409 -7.17 18.08 -17.54
C GLU A 409 -5.72 17.64 -17.35
N TRP A 410 -5.06 18.24 -16.36
CA TRP A 410 -3.83 17.70 -15.78
C TRP A 410 -4.19 16.77 -14.64
N TRP A 411 -3.56 15.60 -14.64
CA TRP A 411 -3.74 14.56 -13.63
C TRP A 411 -2.42 14.34 -12.89
N MET A 412 -2.50 14.20 -11.57
CA MET A 412 -1.37 13.93 -10.69
C MET A 412 -1.59 12.63 -9.92
N PHE A 413 -0.74 11.64 -10.21
CA PHE A 413 -0.61 10.44 -9.38
C PHE A 413 0.51 10.62 -8.37
N THR A 414 0.27 10.28 -7.12
CA THR A 414 1.31 10.25 -6.09
C THR A 414 0.99 9.21 -5.03
N ALA A 415 1.99 8.50 -4.54
CA ALA A 415 1.79 7.54 -3.46
C ALA A 415 2.00 8.22 -2.12
N VAL A 416 0.99 8.20 -1.25
CA VAL A 416 0.99 8.95 0.01
C VAL A 416 1.20 7.98 1.17
N CYS A 417 2.12 8.33 2.06
CA CYS A 417 2.32 7.61 3.32
C CYS A 417 1.19 7.97 4.29
N THR A 418 0.20 7.07 4.42
CA THR A 418 -0.88 7.21 5.40
C THR A 418 -0.62 6.46 6.69
N MET A 419 0.45 5.65 6.74
CA MET A 419 0.92 4.94 7.92
C MET A 419 2.41 5.25 8.17
N PRO A 420 2.75 6.34 8.89
CA PRO A 420 4.14 6.71 9.15
C PRO A 420 4.95 5.63 9.90
N GLU A 421 4.28 4.79 10.70
CA GLU A 421 4.88 3.64 11.39
C GLU A 421 5.34 2.53 10.40
N PHE A 422 4.73 2.48 9.20
CA PHE A 422 4.98 1.50 8.15
C PHE A 422 4.97 2.20 6.77
N PRO A 423 6.01 3.00 6.44
CA PRO A 423 6.05 3.79 5.21
C PRO A 423 6.30 2.90 4.00
N ASP A 424 5.24 2.27 3.49
CA ASP A 424 5.29 1.35 2.35
C ASP A 424 4.59 1.88 1.10
N TYR A 425 3.98 3.06 1.20
CA TYR A 425 3.39 3.81 0.09
C TYR A 425 2.37 3.00 -0.73
N ARG A 426 1.54 2.19 -0.05
CA ARG A 426 0.50 1.35 -0.67
C ARG A 426 -0.76 2.10 -1.11
N GLU A 427 -0.88 3.40 -0.80
CA GLU A 427 -2.06 4.20 -1.13
C GLU A 427 -1.73 5.20 -2.23
N LEU A 428 -2.36 5.02 -3.40
CA LEU A 428 -2.22 5.94 -4.53
C LEU A 428 -3.34 6.98 -4.46
N PHE A 429 -2.93 8.25 -4.50
CA PHE A 429 -3.82 9.39 -4.60
C PHE A 429 -3.78 9.95 -6.01
N LEU A 430 -4.94 10.44 -6.45
CA LEU A 430 -5.16 11.12 -7.72
C LEU A 430 -5.65 12.53 -7.46
N TYR A 431 -5.03 13.51 -8.09
CA TYR A 431 -5.48 14.89 -8.09
C TYR A 431 -5.65 15.39 -9.53
N HIS A 432 -6.46 16.43 -9.73
CA HIS A 432 -6.63 17.04 -11.04
C HIS A 432 -6.68 18.57 -10.97
N ALA A 433 -6.31 19.22 -12.07
CA ALA A 433 -6.38 20.66 -12.26
C ALA A 433 -6.40 21.01 -13.76
N HIS A 434 -7.02 22.15 -14.10
CA HIS A 434 -7.01 22.66 -15.48
C HIS A 434 -5.62 23.10 -15.96
N ASP A 435 -4.70 23.41 -15.04
CA ASP A 435 -3.35 23.88 -15.31
C ASP A 435 -2.36 23.18 -14.35
N PHE A 436 -1.22 22.72 -14.85
CA PHE A 436 -0.18 22.11 -14.03
C PHE A 436 0.47 23.12 -13.05
N LEU A 437 0.34 24.43 -13.32
CA LEU A 437 0.77 25.52 -12.45
C LEU A 437 -0.32 25.99 -11.48
N ALA A 438 -1.48 25.34 -11.44
CA ALA A 438 -2.58 25.71 -10.57
C ALA A 438 -2.13 25.90 -9.11
N GLU A 439 -2.77 26.84 -8.42
CA GLU A 439 -2.57 27.03 -6.98
C GLU A 439 -3.23 25.92 -6.17
N GLU A 440 -4.32 25.35 -6.68
CA GLU A 440 -5.05 24.27 -6.03
C GLU A 440 -5.18 23.07 -6.96
N TRP A 441 -4.80 21.91 -6.45
CA TRP A 441 -5.04 20.61 -7.06
C TRP A 441 -6.23 19.94 -6.36
N HIS A 442 -7.26 19.59 -7.12
CA HIS A 442 -8.47 18.99 -6.56
C HIS A 442 -8.24 17.50 -6.30
N SER A 443 -8.41 17.06 -5.05
CA SER A 443 -8.35 15.64 -4.68
C SER A 443 -9.52 14.89 -5.31
N HIS A 444 -9.21 13.79 -6.00
CA HIS A 444 -10.24 12.90 -6.54
C HIS A 444 -11.10 12.32 -5.40
N PRO A 445 -12.44 12.27 -5.55
CA PRO A 445 -13.35 11.84 -4.47
C PRO A 445 -13.16 10.37 -4.06
N SER A 446 -12.72 9.52 -4.98
CA SER A 446 -12.41 8.11 -4.68
C SER A 446 -11.04 7.88 -4.03
N ASN A 447 -10.34 8.92 -3.58
CA ASN A 447 -9.02 8.77 -2.96
C ASN A 447 -9.07 8.00 -1.63
N PRO A 448 -8.10 7.10 -1.38
CA PRO A 448 -7.08 6.65 -2.32
C PRO A 448 -7.69 5.77 -3.42
N VAL A 449 -7.33 6.08 -4.67
CA VAL A 449 -7.85 5.37 -5.84
C VAL A 449 -7.39 3.91 -5.87
N VAL A 450 -6.20 3.63 -5.36
CA VAL A 450 -5.64 2.27 -5.18
C VAL A 450 -5.10 2.10 -3.76
N SER A 451 -5.40 0.98 -3.11
CA SER A 451 -4.83 0.58 -1.82
C SER A 451 -4.22 -0.83 -1.94
N ASP A 452 -3.08 -0.94 -2.62
CA ASP A 452 -2.45 -2.24 -2.95
C ASP A 452 -0.94 -2.08 -3.10
N ILE A 453 -0.17 -2.71 -2.19
CA ILE A 453 1.31 -2.68 -2.25
C ILE A 453 1.88 -3.23 -3.56
N ARG A 454 1.08 -3.95 -4.34
CA ARG A 454 1.47 -4.53 -5.63
C ARG A 454 1.27 -3.55 -6.79
N ASN A 455 0.56 -2.44 -6.58
CA ASN A 455 0.03 -1.64 -7.69
C ASN A 455 -0.10 -0.13 -7.43
N ALA A 456 0.04 0.34 -6.19
CA ALA A 456 -0.18 1.75 -5.88
C ALA A 456 0.99 2.63 -6.33
N ARG A 457 2.18 2.41 -5.76
CA ARG A 457 3.38 3.22 -5.98
C ARG A 457 3.72 3.33 -7.48
N PRO A 458 3.76 4.55 -8.06
CA PRO A 458 4.15 4.74 -9.45
C PRO A 458 5.53 4.16 -9.78
N ALA A 459 5.70 3.70 -11.02
CA ALA A 459 6.95 3.09 -11.51
C ALA A 459 7.45 3.77 -12.79
N GLY A 460 7.02 5.01 -13.04
CA GLY A 460 7.35 5.78 -14.24
C GLY A 460 6.15 6.59 -14.74
N GLY A 461 6.37 7.34 -15.82
CA GLY A 461 5.37 8.16 -16.50
C GLY A 461 4.23 7.34 -17.10
N VAL A 462 3.03 7.92 -17.11
CA VAL A 462 1.90 7.38 -17.85
C VAL A 462 2.18 7.51 -19.34
N PHE A 463 1.93 6.44 -20.10
CA PHE A 463 2.15 6.43 -21.55
C PHE A 463 0.94 5.92 -22.31
N ILE A 464 0.86 6.28 -23.60
CA ILE A 464 -0.17 5.80 -24.51
C ILE A 464 0.43 4.73 -25.42
N ARG A 465 -0.24 3.58 -25.51
CA ARG A 465 0.09 2.52 -26.47
C ARG A 465 -1.20 1.98 -27.08
N ASP A 466 -1.26 1.93 -28.40
CA ASP A 466 -2.45 1.50 -29.16
C ASP A 466 -3.74 2.28 -28.77
N GLY A 467 -3.60 3.58 -28.52
CA GLY A 467 -4.71 4.45 -28.11
C GLY A 467 -5.20 4.27 -26.66
N LYS A 468 -4.50 3.47 -25.85
CA LYS A 468 -4.85 3.21 -24.45
C LYS A 468 -3.81 3.79 -23.50
N LEU A 469 -4.26 4.32 -22.37
CA LEU A 469 -3.42 4.83 -21.29
C LEU A 469 -2.92 3.68 -20.41
N TYR A 470 -1.62 3.67 -20.13
CA TYR A 470 -0.99 2.73 -19.21
C TYR A 470 -0.22 3.45 -18.12
N ARG A 471 -0.46 3.04 -16.88
CA ARG A 471 0.27 3.49 -15.70
C ARG A 471 1.21 2.39 -15.21
N PRO A 472 2.53 2.62 -15.24
CA PRO A 472 3.50 1.78 -14.54
C PRO A 472 3.30 1.88 -13.02
N ALA A 473 3.30 0.74 -12.35
CA ALA A 473 3.27 0.66 -10.90
C ALA A 473 4.23 -0.40 -10.35
N GLN A 474 4.83 -0.11 -9.21
CA GLN A 474 5.72 -1.03 -8.52
C GLN A 474 4.90 -2.16 -7.87
N ASP A 475 5.38 -3.38 -8.01
CA ASP A 475 4.99 -4.48 -7.12
C ASP A 475 6.00 -4.56 -5.98
N CYS A 476 5.62 -4.06 -4.81
CA CYS A 476 6.43 -4.09 -3.59
C CYS A 476 6.07 -5.25 -2.65
N SER A 477 5.27 -6.22 -3.12
CA SER A 477 4.87 -7.35 -2.27
C SER A 477 6.06 -8.23 -1.86
N GLY A 478 6.29 -8.31 -0.56
CA GLY A 478 7.29 -9.14 0.09
C GLY A 478 8.73 -8.63 -0.06
N ARG A 479 8.99 -7.64 -0.92
CA ARG A 479 10.20 -6.80 -1.00
C ARG A 479 9.95 -5.63 -1.96
N TYR A 480 10.48 -4.46 -1.61
CA TYR A 480 10.52 -3.28 -2.48
C TYR A 480 11.08 -3.59 -3.87
N GLY A 481 10.47 -3.00 -4.92
CA GLY A 481 10.92 -3.15 -6.31
C GLY A 481 10.97 -4.60 -6.82
N ARG A 482 10.00 -5.45 -6.48
CA ARG A 482 10.03 -6.87 -6.88
C ARG A 482 9.74 -7.06 -8.37
N ALA A 483 8.86 -6.24 -8.92
CA ALA A 483 8.39 -6.30 -10.29
C ALA A 483 7.70 -4.96 -10.65
N ILE A 484 7.38 -4.77 -11.92
CA ILE A 484 6.55 -3.65 -12.39
C ILE A 484 5.26 -4.23 -12.99
N ASN A 485 4.12 -3.61 -12.71
CA ASN A 485 2.85 -3.87 -13.35
C ASN A 485 2.49 -2.69 -14.24
N PHE A 486 2.04 -2.96 -15.46
CA PHE A 486 1.43 -1.96 -16.33
C PHE A 486 -0.08 -2.11 -16.23
N ASN A 487 -0.73 -1.04 -15.82
CA ASN A 487 -2.18 -0.99 -15.62
C ASN A 487 -2.81 -0.14 -16.72
N GLU A 488 -3.71 -0.73 -17.50
CA GLU A 488 -4.56 0.01 -18.42
C GLU A 488 -5.54 0.85 -17.61
N ILE A 489 -5.50 2.17 -17.75
CA ILE A 489 -6.49 3.06 -17.15
C ILE A 489 -7.75 2.94 -18.02
N SER A 490 -8.79 2.31 -17.45
CA SER A 490 -10.04 2.03 -18.16
C SER A 490 -11.07 3.15 -18.05
N GLU A 491 -10.99 3.95 -17.00
CA GLU A 491 -11.84 5.13 -16.77
C GLU A 491 -11.05 6.15 -15.96
N ILE A 492 -11.08 7.41 -16.36
CA ILE A 492 -10.55 8.53 -15.59
C ILE A 492 -11.35 9.79 -15.92
N ASP A 493 -12.01 10.33 -14.91
CA ASP A 493 -12.66 11.63 -14.92
C ASP A 493 -12.62 12.23 -13.50
N THR A 494 -13.19 13.42 -13.31
CA THR A 494 -13.11 14.14 -12.02
C THR A 494 -13.85 13.46 -10.86
N LEU A 495 -14.64 12.41 -11.15
CA LEU A 495 -15.48 11.67 -10.21
C LEU A 495 -15.12 10.18 -10.15
N ARG A 496 -14.58 9.60 -11.23
CA ARG A 496 -14.37 8.16 -11.39
C ARG A 496 -12.96 7.85 -11.85
N TYR A 497 -12.45 6.76 -11.30
CA TYR A 497 -11.18 6.18 -11.72
C TYR A 497 -11.23 4.66 -11.64
N SER A 498 -10.80 3.99 -12.70
CA SER A 498 -10.57 2.55 -12.69
C SER A 498 -9.39 2.16 -13.57
N GLU A 499 -8.66 1.14 -13.14
CA GLU A 499 -7.56 0.56 -13.90
C GLU A 499 -7.57 -0.96 -13.83
N LYS A 500 -6.98 -1.61 -14.83
CA LYS A 500 -6.84 -3.07 -14.89
C LYS A 500 -5.42 -3.44 -15.22
N LYS A 501 -4.87 -4.39 -14.46
CA LYS A 501 -3.54 -4.94 -14.73
C LYS A 501 -3.51 -5.62 -16.09
N ALA A 502 -2.69 -5.09 -17.00
CA ALA A 502 -2.53 -5.62 -18.35
C ALA A 502 -1.29 -6.52 -18.45
N VAL A 503 -0.14 -6.03 -17.98
CA VAL A 503 1.15 -6.71 -18.10
C VAL A 503 1.90 -6.66 -16.78
N ARG A 504 2.70 -7.69 -16.50
CA ARG A 504 3.65 -7.71 -15.38
C ARG A 504 5.05 -8.02 -15.90
N ILE A 505 5.97 -7.10 -15.67
CA ILE A 505 7.40 -7.28 -15.94
C ILE A 505 8.06 -7.82 -14.67
N LYS A 506 8.95 -8.80 -14.84
CA LYS A 506 9.75 -9.37 -13.74
C LYS A 506 11.23 -9.22 -14.08
N PRO A 507 12.11 -9.14 -13.06
CA PRO A 507 13.55 -9.16 -13.32
C PRO A 507 13.95 -10.46 -14.06
N PRO A 508 14.78 -10.38 -15.11
CA PRO A 508 15.28 -11.56 -15.82
C PRO A 508 16.01 -12.52 -14.87
N LEU A 509 15.46 -13.72 -14.68
CA LEU A 509 15.98 -14.71 -13.71
C LEU A 509 17.40 -15.18 -14.06
N ASN A 510 17.74 -15.21 -15.34
CA ASN A 510 19.05 -15.64 -15.86
C ASN A 510 20.19 -14.67 -15.55
N ARG A 511 19.91 -13.42 -15.18
CA ARG A 511 20.93 -12.39 -14.90
C ARG A 511 21.23 -12.21 -13.41
N GLY A 512 20.69 -13.07 -12.54
CA GLY A 512 20.91 -12.97 -11.08
C GLY A 512 20.19 -11.80 -10.39
N LEU A 513 19.56 -10.92 -11.17
CA LEU A 513 18.80 -9.75 -10.74
C LEU A 513 17.71 -10.11 -9.73
N LYS A 514 17.50 -9.21 -8.79
CA LYS A 514 16.56 -9.39 -7.69
C LYS A 514 15.30 -8.61 -7.91
N GLY A 515 15.37 -7.43 -8.49
CA GLY A 515 14.20 -6.61 -8.74
C GLY A 515 14.41 -5.55 -9.81
N ILE A 516 13.31 -4.87 -10.10
CA ILE A 516 13.12 -3.77 -11.04
C ILE A 516 12.08 -2.85 -10.41
N HIS A 517 12.19 -1.53 -10.55
CA HIS A 517 11.16 -0.67 -9.97
C HIS A 517 10.74 0.56 -10.76
N THR A 518 11.56 1.07 -11.67
CA THR A 518 11.17 2.21 -12.50
C THR A 518 11.47 1.93 -13.96
N PHE A 519 10.46 2.17 -14.80
CA PHE A 519 10.48 2.01 -16.25
C PHE A 519 9.98 3.31 -16.88
N ASN A 520 10.75 3.83 -17.85
CA ASN A 520 10.31 4.92 -18.69
C ASN A 520 10.82 4.73 -20.12
N SER A 521 10.15 5.37 -21.07
CA SER A 521 10.52 5.35 -22.49
C SER A 521 10.30 6.72 -23.13
N CYS A 522 11.16 7.10 -24.06
CA CYS A 522 10.92 8.17 -25.04
C CYS A 522 10.91 7.57 -26.46
N SER A 523 10.99 8.40 -27.50
CA SER A 523 10.98 7.92 -28.89
C SER A 523 12.19 7.05 -29.23
N GLU A 524 13.38 7.42 -28.75
CA GLU A 524 14.63 6.75 -29.12
C GLU A 524 15.09 5.71 -28.11
N LEU A 525 14.60 5.76 -26.87
CA LEU A 525 15.17 4.94 -25.81
C LEU A 525 14.18 4.46 -24.74
N GLU A 526 14.40 3.25 -24.26
CA GLU A 526 13.75 2.68 -23.08
C GLU A 526 14.78 2.51 -21.97
N VAL A 527 14.41 2.80 -20.73
CA VAL A 527 15.25 2.57 -19.56
C VAL A 527 14.46 1.89 -18.47
N ILE A 528 15.13 0.94 -17.82
CA ILE A 528 14.67 0.35 -16.57
C ILE A 528 15.84 0.33 -15.59
N ASP A 529 15.57 0.50 -14.31
CA ASP A 529 16.54 0.16 -13.29
C ASP A 529 16.37 -1.27 -12.79
N VAL A 530 17.47 -1.82 -12.33
CA VAL A 530 17.54 -3.17 -11.78
C VAL A 530 18.44 -3.16 -10.57
N TYR A 531 18.26 -4.14 -9.69
CA TYR A 531 19.21 -4.35 -8.59
C TYR A 531 19.56 -5.80 -8.32
N GLU A 532 20.75 -5.95 -7.75
CA GLU A 532 21.28 -7.21 -7.24
C GLU A 532 21.67 -7.11 -5.76
N TYR A 533 21.81 -8.27 -5.11
CA TYR A 533 22.31 -8.32 -3.74
C TYR A 533 23.84 -8.21 -3.73
N CYS A 534 24.36 -7.30 -2.92
CA CYS A 534 25.79 -7.23 -2.63
C CYS A 534 26.19 -8.37 -1.68
N LYS A 535 27.04 -9.30 -2.14
CA LYS A 535 27.64 -10.30 -1.24
C LYS A 535 28.64 -9.62 -0.30
N ARG A 536 28.69 -10.06 0.95
CA ARG A 536 29.72 -9.64 1.94
C ARG A 536 31.07 -10.29 1.67
N PHE A 537 31.05 -11.52 1.16
CA PHE A 537 32.23 -12.33 0.91
C PHE A 537 32.24 -12.82 -0.55
N GLY A 538 33.36 -12.59 -1.25
CA GLY A 538 33.53 -12.93 -2.66
C GLY A 538 33.00 -11.86 -3.62
N SER A 539 33.69 -11.71 -4.75
CA SER A 539 33.33 -10.87 -5.90
C SER A 539 32.09 -11.37 -6.63
#